data_AF-A0A9N7NYD3-F1
#
_entry.id   AF-A0A9N7NYD3-F1
#
_cell.length_a   1.000
_cell.length_b   1.000
_cell.length_c   1.000
_cell.angle_alpha   90.00
_cell.angle_beta   90.00
_cell.angle_gamma   90.00
#
_symmetry.space_group_name_H-M   'P 1'
#
loop_
_entity.id
_entity.type
_entity.pdbx_description
1 polymer ?
#
loop_
_entity_poly.entity_id
_entity_poly.type
_entity_poly.pdbx_seq_one_letter_code
_entity_poly.pdbx_strand_id
1 'polypeptide(L)'
;MVEKRIVLDYKQQKGHELILHILYHLHSLVISDSVSSAAAVYEEFLLRVAKSLLSDLPASDKSFSRLLGEVPCIPDCVLGLLHDICTRRHSGKDSRDGDRVTQGLGAVWSLILGRPLYRQPCLDIALKCTINQEDDVRAKAIRLVSNKLYVIDDISEKIEQYATDMFLSAVDLRFTDAFSSSVESEKRIGEVQNAETSISGSQVSETGISDNDSARGYPNASVTDSSNIFSQAQSLISLFFALCTKKPTLLHLVFDSYARASRAVKQAVHRHMAVLVRALGSSYSELLFIISNPPNGSEDLLIQAIELLCEGQTPPPDLVMTVKQLYETKLKDAAILIPILSAFSKDEVLPIFPQLVQLPLQKFQTALAHILQGSAHTGPALTPAEVLVAIHDISPDKDGLPIKKITEACSACFEQRTVFTQQVLAKALDQMVDRTPIPMLFMRTVIQAIDAFPTLVDFVMEILSKLVNRQVWRVPQLWVGFLKCISQTQPRSIPVLLQLPTPQLEGALNKYPNLRARLTAYVNQSDVKASLPRSTLALLGLASETDMQQTHVTSTLHASEQSPSVRSATST
;
A
#
# COMPACT_ATOMS: atom_id res chain seq x y z
N MET A 1 17.69 -56.77 -29.23
CA MET A 1 16.55 -57.37 -29.99
C MET A 1 15.44 -57.88 -29.07
N VAL A 2 15.78 -58.47 -27.92
CA VAL A 2 14.82 -58.92 -26.88
C VAL A 2 14.08 -57.73 -26.24
N GLU A 3 14.79 -56.65 -25.92
CA GLU A 3 14.24 -55.42 -25.32
C GLU A 3 13.08 -54.80 -26.14
N LYS A 4 13.27 -54.60 -27.45
CA LYS A 4 12.22 -54.08 -28.34
C LYS A 4 11.00 -55.01 -28.46
N ARG A 5 11.17 -56.32 -28.30
CA ARG A 5 10.05 -57.30 -28.31
C ARG A 5 9.29 -57.30 -26.98
N ILE A 6 10.00 -57.21 -25.85
CA ILE A 6 9.40 -57.16 -24.52
C ILE A 6 8.50 -55.93 -24.35
N VAL A 7 8.90 -54.77 -24.87
CA VAL A 7 8.10 -53.54 -24.81
C VAL A 7 6.84 -53.64 -25.66
N LEU A 8 6.95 -54.24 -26.86
CA LEU A 8 5.82 -54.49 -27.75
C LEU A 8 4.79 -55.44 -27.10
N ASP A 9 5.28 -56.45 -26.40
CA ASP A 9 4.46 -57.45 -25.68
C ASP A 9 3.99 -56.97 -24.29
N TYR A 10 4.55 -55.88 -23.76
CA TYR A 10 4.11 -55.28 -22.50
C TYR A 10 2.67 -54.75 -22.60
N LYS A 11 2.29 -54.24 -23.78
CA LYS A 11 0.91 -53.85 -24.08
C LYS A 11 -0.08 -55.03 -24.07
N GLN A 12 0.42 -56.27 -24.17
CA GLN A 12 -0.37 -57.51 -24.19
C GLN A 12 -0.30 -58.30 -22.87
N GLN A 13 0.10 -57.66 -21.75
CA GLN A 13 0.30 -58.22 -20.40
C GLN A 13 1.40 -59.29 -20.24
N LYS A 14 1.71 -60.07 -21.28
CA LYS A 14 2.72 -61.15 -21.26
C LYS A 14 4.15 -60.65 -20.99
N GLY A 15 4.49 -59.45 -21.46
CA GLY A 15 5.81 -58.85 -21.22
C GLY A 15 6.06 -58.51 -19.75
N HIS A 16 5.02 -58.08 -19.02
CA HIS A 16 5.13 -57.70 -17.62
C HIS A 16 5.38 -58.91 -16.71
N GLU A 17 4.62 -59.98 -16.91
CA GLU A 17 4.77 -61.24 -16.15
C GLU A 17 6.16 -61.86 -16.35
N LEU A 18 6.68 -61.83 -17.58
CA LEU A 18 8.03 -62.32 -17.88
C LEU A 18 9.10 -61.49 -17.16
N ILE A 19 8.98 -60.16 -17.18
CA ILE A 19 9.91 -59.26 -16.46
C ILE A 19 9.89 -59.56 -14.97
N LEU A 20 8.71 -59.68 -14.36
CA LEU A 20 8.59 -60.01 -12.94
C LEU A 20 9.20 -61.37 -12.64
N HIS A 21 8.92 -62.40 -13.44
CA HIS A 21 9.50 -63.73 -13.23
C HIS A 21 11.04 -63.69 -13.22
N ILE A 22 11.65 -62.95 -14.16
CA ILE A 22 13.11 -62.75 -14.21
C ILE A 22 13.59 -62.01 -12.95
N LEU A 23 12.92 -60.94 -12.54
CA LEU A 23 13.30 -60.15 -11.37
C LEU A 23 13.19 -60.94 -10.06
N TYR A 24 12.13 -61.72 -9.86
CA TYR A 24 11.97 -62.59 -8.69
C TYR A 24 13.01 -63.72 -8.68
N HIS A 25 13.34 -64.29 -9.84
CA HIS A 25 14.42 -65.28 -9.94
C HIS A 25 15.78 -64.68 -9.58
N LEU A 26 16.14 -63.53 -10.18
CA LEU A 26 17.37 -62.82 -9.87
C LEU A 26 17.44 -62.42 -8.38
N HIS A 27 16.34 -61.96 -7.80
CA HIS A 27 16.28 -61.62 -6.39
C HIS A 27 16.43 -62.86 -5.48
N SER A 28 15.86 -64.00 -5.86
CA SER A 28 16.06 -65.26 -5.12
C SER A 28 17.52 -65.70 -5.11
N LEU A 29 18.25 -65.47 -6.21
CA LEU A 29 19.70 -65.71 -6.29
C LEU A 29 20.48 -64.73 -5.41
N VAL A 30 20.08 -63.47 -5.33
CA VAL A 30 20.68 -62.47 -4.43
C VAL A 30 20.52 -62.85 -2.96
N ILE A 31 19.38 -63.43 -2.58
CA ILE A 31 19.13 -63.91 -1.21
C ILE A 31 19.92 -65.19 -0.92
N SER A 32 20.04 -66.08 -1.91
CA SER A 32 20.61 -67.43 -1.73
C SER A 32 22.14 -67.47 -1.85
N ASP A 33 22.73 -66.56 -2.63
CA ASP A 33 24.15 -66.56 -2.98
C ASP A 33 24.70 -65.14 -2.77
N SER A 34 25.63 -64.96 -1.83
CA SER A 34 26.22 -63.65 -1.49
C SER A 34 27.22 -63.13 -2.54
N VAL A 35 27.05 -63.51 -3.81
CA VAL A 35 27.94 -63.12 -4.91
C VAL A 35 27.44 -61.78 -5.48
N SER A 36 28.30 -60.75 -5.36
CA SER A 36 28.04 -59.36 -5.80
C SER A 36 27.50 -59.23 -7.24
N SER A 37 27.75 -60.20 -8.12
CA SER A 37 27.32 -60.19 -9.51
C SER A 37 25.80 -60.29 -9.71
N ALA A 38 25.08 -61.07 -8.89
CA ALA A 38 23.64 -61.25 -9.06
C ALA A 38 22.85 -59.97 -8.71
N ALA A 39 23.30 -59.25 -7.67
CA ALA A 39 22.73 -57.98 -7.27
C ALA A 39 22.94 -56.93 -8.37
N ALA A 40 24.16 -56.80 -8.89
CA ALA A 40 24.46 -55.88 -9.99
C ALA A 40 23.64 -56.17 -11.26
N VAL A 41 23.42 -57.44 -11.60
CA VAL A 41 22.58 -57.85 -12.74
C VAL A 41 21.12 -57.52 -12.51
N TYR A 42 20.59 -57.74 -11.29
CA TYR A 42 19.23 -57.33 -10.92
C TYR A 42 19.03 -55.82 -11.10
N GLU A 43 19.94 -55.02 -10.53
CA GLU A 43 19.88 -53.56 -10.58
C GLU A 43 19.89 -53.04 -12.01
N GLU A 44 20.86 -53.49 -12.81
CA GLU A 44 21.03 -53.06 -14.19
C GLU A 44 19.85 -53.50 -15.07
N PHE A 45 19.33 -54.72 -14.87
CA PHE A 45 18.18 -55.20 -15.62
C PHE A 45 16.92 -54.38 -15.29
N LEU A 46 16.61 -54.18 -14.01
CA LEU A 46 15.46 -53.38 -13.61
C LEU A 46 15.57 -51.93 -14.11
N LEU A 47 16.75 -51.32 -14.00
CA LEU A 47 17.00 -49.96 -14.45
C LEU A 47 16.80 -49.81 -15.97
N ARG A 48 17.29 -50.76 -16.78
CA ARG A 48 17.08 -50.74 -18.24
C ARG A 48 15.61 -50.88 -18.61
N VAL A 49 14.91 -51.84 -17.99
CA VAL A 49 13.48 -52.03 -18.21
C VAL A 49 12.71 -50.76 -17.84
N ALA A 50 13.00 -50.17 -16.69
CA ALA A 50 12.38 -48.93 -16.23
C ALA A 50 12.59 -47.77 -17.22
N LYS A 51 13.82 -47.57 -17.71
CA LYS A 51 14.14 -46.54 -18.73
C LYS A 51 13.39 -46.78 -20.04
N SER A 52 13.33 -48.03 -20.51
CA SER A 52 12.64 -48.39 -21.75
C SER A 52 11.13 -48.17 -21.65
N LEU A 53 10.50 -48.48 -20.51
CA LEU A 53 9.08 -48.17 -20.30
C LEU A 53 8.81 -46.66 -20.35
N LEU A 54 9.74 -45.83 -19.87
CA LEU A 54 9.59 -44.38 -19.91
C LEU A 54 9.83 -43.81 -21.31
N SER A 55 10.81 -44.33 -22.07
CA SER A 55 11.07 -43.85 -23.43
C SER A 55 10.00 -44.27 -24.43
N ASP A 56 9.45 -45.47 -24.27
CA ASP A 56 8.67 -46.11 -25.33
C ASP A 56 7.15 -45.99 -25.11
N LEU A 57 6.70 -45.73 -23.87
CA LEU A 57 5.28 -45.56 -23.51
C LEU A 57 4.96 -44.10 -23.18
N PRO A 58 3.72 -43.63 -23.46
CA PRO A 58 3.31 -42.27 -23.15
C PRO A 58 3.23 -42.02 -21.63
N ALA A 59 3.26 -40.75 -21.22
CA ALA A 59 3.21 -40.38 -19.80
C ALA A 59 1.91 -40.78 -19.08
N SER A 60 0.82 -41.02 -19.81
CA SER A 60 -0.45 -41.52 -19.25
C SER A 60 -0.41 -43.00 -18.88
N ASP A 61 0.62 -43.74 -19.32
CA ASP A 61 0.72 -45.17 -19.12
C ASP A 61 1.13 -45.51 -17.67
N LYS A 62 0.49 -46.52 -17.09
CA LYS A 62 0.69 -46.93 -15.69
C LYS A 62 1.73 -48.05 -15.51
N SER A 63 2.30 -48.56 -16.60
CA SER A 63 3.24 -49.69 -16.61
C SER A 63 4.45 -49.47 -15.73
N PHE A 64 5.03 -48.26 -15.76
CA PHE A 64 6.16 -47.89 -14.92
C PHE A 64 5.81 -47.97 -13.42
N SER A 65 4.70 -47.33 -13.00
CA SER A 65 4.21 -47.38 -11.62
C SER A 65 3.86 -48.80 -11.18
N ARG A 66 3.22 -49.57 -12.07
CA ARG A 66 2.87 -50.98 -11.84
C ARG A 66 4.11 -51.84 -11.61
N LEU A 67 5.13 -51.71 -12.47
CA LEU A 67 6.39 -52.42 -12.31
C LEU A 67 6.98 -52.17 -10.92
N LEU A 68 7.19 -50.91 -10.55
CA LEU A 68 7.76 -50.56 -9.25
C LEU A 68 6.90 -51.06 -8.07
N GLY A 69 5.58 -51.14 -8.25
CA GLY A 69 4.65 -51.69 -7.26
C GLY A 69 4.75 -53.20 -7.06
N GLU A 70 5.25 -53.96 -8.04
CA GLU A 70 5.23 -55.44 -8.05
C GLU A 70 6.63 -56.08 -7.91
N VAL A 71 7.73 -55.37 -8.16
CA VAL A 71 9.11 -55.91 -8.06
C VAL A 71 9.55 -56.30 -6.64
N PRO A 72 10.42 -57.30 -6.42
CA PRO A 72 10.84 -57.69 -5.06
C PRO A 72 11.50 -56.57 -4.24
N CYS A 73 12.47 -55.88 -4.84
CA CYS A 73 13.16 -54.74 -4.23
C CYS A 73 13.39 -53.61 -5.24
N ILE A 74 13.49 -52.37 -4.76
CA ILE A 74 13.75 -51.20 -5.59
C ILE A 74 15.15 -50.67 -5.23
N PRO A 75 16.14 -50.82 -6.12
CA PRO A 75 17.49 -50.31 -5.91
C PRO A 75 17.56 -48.78 -5.95
N ASP A 76 18.59 -48.21 -5.32
CA ASP A 76 18.81 -46.76 -5.25
C ASP A 76 18.95 -46.11 -6.62
N CYS A 77 19.53 -46.81 -7.61
CA CYS A 77 19.64 -46.30 -8.98
C CYS A 77 18.27 -46.10 -9.66
N VAL A 78 17.28 -46.93 -9.31
CA VAL A 78 15.90 -46.83 -9.82
C VAL A 78 15.13 -45.75 -9.06
N LEU A 79 15.37 -45.59 -7.75
CA LEU A 79 14.85 -44.45 -6.99
C LEU A 79 15.43 -43.12 -7.49
N GLY A 80 16.71 -43.09 -7.87
CA GLY A 80 17.35 -41.95 -8.53
C GLY A 80 16.71 -41.61 -9.87
N LEU A 81 16.40 -42.63 -10.69
CA LEU A 81 15.63 -42.45 -11.92
C LEU A 81 14.22 -41.88 -11.62
N LEU A 82 13.54 -42.39 -10.60
CA LEU A 82 12.23 -41.89 -10.18
C LEU A 82 12.30 -40.41 -9.76
N HIS A 83 13.32 -40.03 -9.00
CA HIS A 83 13.58 -38.64 -8.61
C HIS A 83 13.82 -37.74 -9.82
N ASP A 84 14.64 -38.18 -10.79
CA ASP A 84 14.94 -37.42 -12.00
C ASP A 84 13.67 -37.13 -12.83
N ILE A 85 12.76 -38.09 -12.93
CA ILE A 85 11.46 -37.92 -13.61
C ILE A 85 10.58 -36.91 -12.88
N CYS A 86 10.60 -36.92 -11.54
CA CYS A 86 9.80 -35.99 -10.75
C CYS A 86 10.34 -34.56 -10.78
N THR A 87 11.62 -34.36 -11.12
CA THR A 87 12.29 -33.05 -11.02
C THR A 87 12.61 -32.39 -12.35
N ARG A 88 12.74 -33.15 -13.45
CA ARG A 88 13.07 -32.61 -14.77
C ARG A 88 11.84 -32.47 -15.65
N ARG A 89 11.64 -31.27 -16.19
CA ARG A 89 10.74 -31.08 -17.33
C ARG A 89 11.42 -31.60 -18.59
N HIS A 90 10.97 -32.73 -19.11
CA HIS A 90 11.41 -33.19 -20.41
C HIS A 90 10.78 -32.30 -21.49
N SER A 91 11.52 -31.31 -22.01
CA SER A 91 11.13 -30.57 -23.22
C SER A 91 11.46 -31.43 -24.45
N GLY A 92 10.73 -32.54 -24.62
CA GLY A 92 10.82 -33.36 -25.81
C GLY A 92 10.24 -32.61 -27.00
N LYS A 93 10.97 -32.57 -28.12
CA LYS A 93 10.57 -31.97 -29.41
C LYS A 93 9.39 -32.71 -30.10
N ASP A 94 8.81 -33.70 -29.44
CA ASP A 94 7.69 -34.49 -29.92
C ASP A 94 6.49 -34.29 -28.99
N SER A 95 5.35 -33.88 -29.54
CA SER A 95 4.05 -33.75 -28.86
C SER A 95 3.49 -35.05 -28.24
N ARG A 96 4.31 -36.10 -28.10
CA ARG A 96 4.01 -37.40 -27.49
C ARG A 96 4.48 -37.53 -26.03
N ASP A 97 5.41 -36.69 -25.58
CA ASP A 97 5.84 -36.66 -24.18
C ASP A 97 4.83 -35.87 -23.36
N GLY A 98 3.86 -36.59 -22.77
CA GLY A 98 2.92 -36.01 -21.82
C GLY A 98 3.60 -35.59 -20.51
N ASP A 99 2.80 -35.29 -19.48
CA ASP A 99 3.28 -34.83 -18.17
C ASP A 99 4.00 -35.93 -17.37
N ARG A 100 5.29 -36.15 -17.68
CA ARG A 100 6.18 -37.13 -17.02
C ARG A 100 6.34 -36.86 -15.53
N VAL A 101 6.29 -35.60 -15.11
CA VAL A 101 6.36 -35.22 -13.70
C VAL A 101 5.14 -35.77 -12.96
N THR A 102 3.93 -35.62 -13.51
CA THR A 102 2.73 -36.25 -12.95
C THR A 102 2.82 -37.78 -12.95
N GLN A 103 3.40 -38.39 -14.00
CA GLN A 103 3.62 -39.85 -14.04
C GLN A 103 4.55 -40.32 -12.90
N GLY A 104 5.67 -39.64 -12.70
CA GLY A 104 6.63 -39.91 -11.62
C GLY A 104 6.02 -39.72 -10.24
N LEU A 105 5.38 -38.57 -9.99
CA LEU A 105 4.68 -38.29 -8.72
C LEU A 105 3.54 -39.28 -8.45
N GLY A 106 2.85 -39.76 -9.49
CA GLY A 106 1.86 -40.82 -9.38
C GLY A 106 2.46 -42.18 -8.99
N ALA A 107 3.65 -42.51 -9.50
CA ALA A 107 4.39 -43.71 -9.07
C ALA A 107 4.87 -43.58 -7.61
N VAL A 108 5.41 -42.43 -7.22
CA VAL A 108 5.78 -42.12 -5.82
C VAL A 108 4.59 -42.31 -4.89
N TRP A 109 3.43 -41.75 -5.25
CA TRP A 109 2.20 -41.91 -4.47
C TRP A 109 1.78 -43.38 -4.32
N SER A 110 1.80 -44.15 -5.41
CA SER A 110 1.49 -45.58 -5.39
C SER A 110 2.41 -46.37 -4.46
N LEU A 111 3.72 -46.07 -4.49
CA LEU A 111 4.71 -46.72 -3.64
C LEU A 111 4.53 -46.39 -2.16
N ILE A 112 4.23 -45.14 -1.83
CA ILE A 112 3.95 -44.70 -0.44
C ILE A 112 2.76 -45.48 0.16
N LEU A 113 1.71 -45.71 -0.65
CA LEU A 113 0.51 -46.44 -0.22
C LEU A 113 0.74 -47.96 -0.19
N GLY A 114 1.37 -48.52 -1.22
CA GLY A 114 1.49 -49.96 -1.42
C GLY A 114 2.68 -50.63 -0.74
N ARG A 115 3.72 -49.87 -0.35
CA ARG A 115 4.99 -50.45 0.12
C ARG A 115 5.56 -49.73 1.35
N PRO A 116 5.34 -50.26 2.58
CA PRO A 116 5.82 -49.64 3.82
C PRO A 116 7.33 -49.38 3.86
N LEU A 117 8.16 -50.30 3.33
CA LEU A 117 9.62 -50.19 3.35
C LEU A 117 10.16 -48.99 2.53
N TYR A 118 9.47 -48.62 1.45
CA TYR A 118 9.88 -47.53 0.56
C TYR A 118 9.14 -46.22 0.84
N ARG A 119 8.29 -46.19 1.87
CA ARG A 119 7.45 -45.04 2.20
C ARG A 119 8.29 -43.80 2.50
N GLN A 120 9.33 -43.93 3.33
CA GLN A 120 10.18 -42.79 3.69
C GLN A 120 11.01 -42.28 2.49
N PRO A 121 11.76 -43.12 1.75
CA PRO A 121 12.47 -42.65 0.56
C PRO A 121 11.57 -42.00 -0.49
N CYS A 122 10.37 -42.55 -0.72
CA CYS A 122 9.42 -41.99 -1.67
C CYS A 122 8.82 -40.67 -1.17
N LEU A 123 8.54 -40.56 0.13
CA LEU A 123 8.11 -39.30 0.75
C LEU A 123 9.20 -38.23 0.60
N ASP A 124 10.47 -38.57 0.83
CA ASP A 124 11.59 -37.64 0.68
C ASP A 124 11.73 -37.15 -0.77
N ILE A 125 11.48 -38.01 -1.76
CA ILE A 125 11.41 -37.60 -3.18
C ILE A 125 10.28 -36.59 -3.40
N ALA A 126 9.07 -36.88 -2.91
CA ALA A 126 7.93 -35.98 -3.04
C ALA A 126 8.21 -34.61 -2.39
N LEU A 127 8.76 -34.61 -1.17
CA LEU A 127 9.09 -33.42 -0.40
C LEU A 127 10.18 -32.58 -1.08
N LYS A 128 11.25 -33.20 -1.61
CA LYS A 128 12.27 -32.49 -2.40
C LYS A 128 11.68 -31.83 -3.65
N CYS A 129 10.68 -32.45 -4.28
CA CYS A 129 9.99 -31.85 -5.42
C CYS A 129 9.16 -30.61 -5.03
N THR A 130 8.74 -30.47 -3.77
CA THR A 130 8.00 -29.27 -3.29
C THR A 130 8.87 -28.02 -3.14
N ILE A 131 10.19 -28.15 -3.22
CA ILE A 131 11.15 -27.02 -3.19
C ILE A 131 11.90 -26.87 -4.53
N ASN A 132 11.39 -27.48 -5.60
CA ASN A 132 11.97 -27.37 -6.94
C ASN A 132 11.84 -25.92 -7.46
N GLN A 133 12.83 -25.42 -8.20
CA GLN A 133 12.82 -24.07 -8.78
C GLN A 133 11.74 -23.93 -9.88
N GLU A 134 11.40 -25.01 -10.58
CA GLU A 134 10.35 -25.02 -11.60
C GLU A 134 8.95 -24.99 -10.96
N ASP A 135 8.21 -23.90 -11.18
CA ASP A 135 6.89 -23.65 -10.58
C ASP A 135 5.87 -24.76 -10.87
N ASP A 136 5.84 -25.30 -12.10
CA ASP A 136 4.90 -26.34 -12.49
C ASP A 136 5.18 -27.68 -11.76
N VAL A 137 6.46 -28.05 -11.64
CA VAL A 137 6.89 -29.23 -10.88
C VAL A 137 6.52 -29.08 -9.41
N ARG A 138 6.88 -27.93 -8.83
CA ARG A 138 6.62 -27.60 -7.45
C ARG A 138 5.13 -27.62 -7.13
N ALA A 139 4.30 -27.00 -7.96
CA ALA A 139 2.84 -26.97 -7.78
C ALA A 139 2.22 -28.38 -7.81
N LYS A 140 2.65 -29.25 -8.74
CA LYS A 140 2.17 -30.65 -8.79
C LYS A 140 2.57 -31.43 -7.55
N ALA A 141 3.83 -31.29 -7.11
CA ALA A 141 4.33 -31.94 -5.91
C ALA A 141 3.60 -31.46 -4.64
N ILE A 142 3.44 -30.15 -4.46
CA ILE A 142 2.68 -29.58 -3.34
C ILE A 142 1.24 -30.08 -3.36
N ARG A 143 0.60 -30.15 -4.54
CA ARG A 143 -0.77 -30.67 -4.66
C ARG A 143 -0.85 -32.14 -4.24
N LEU A 144 0.13 -32.98 -4.58
CA LEU A 144 0.20 -34.36 -4.11
C LEU A 144 0.37 -34.41 -2.60
N VAL A 145 1.38 -33.71 -2.07
CA VAL A 145 1.74 -33.73 -0.65
C VAL A 145 0.60 -33.19 0.22
N SER A 146 0.12 -31.97 -0.05
CA SER A 146 -0.90 -31.29 0.76
C SER A 146 -2.32 -31.86 0.65
N ASN A 147 -2.71 -32.43 -0.49
CA ASN A 147 -4.09 -32.91 -0.68
C ASN A 147 -4.25 -34.42 -0.62
N LYS A 148 -3.21 -35.21 -0.90
CA LYS A 148 -3.30 -36.68 -0.92
C LYS A 148 -2.53 -37.34 0.22
N LEU A 149 -1.31 -36.87 0.51
CA LEU A 149 -0.45 -37.49 1.51
C LEU A 149 -0.71 -36.95 2.93
N TYR A 150 -1.05 -35.67 3.06
CA TYR A 150 -1.30 -35.02 4.34
C TYR A 150 -2.52 -35.58 5.10
N VAL A 151 -3.42 -36.30 4.43
CA VAL A 151 -4.59 -36.96 5.04
C VAL A 151 -4.20 -38.25 5.79
N ILE A 152 -2.96 -38.72 5.64
CA ILE A 152 -2.45 -39.94 6.28
C ILE A 152 -1.73 -39.55 7.57
N ASP A 153 -2.24 -39.96 8.73
CA ASP A 153 -1.77 -39.53 10.05
C ASP A 153 -0.26 -39.76 10.28
N ASP A 154 0.27 -40.95 9.96
CA ASP A 154 1.70 -41.26 10.13
C ASP A 154 2.65 -40.44 9.23
N ILE A 155 2.10 -39.81 8.19
CA ILE A 155 2.85 -39.04 7.18
C ILE A 155 2.67 -37.54 7.42
N SER A 156 1.52 -37.11 7.93
CA SER A 156 1.18 -35.70 8.12
C SER A 156 2.18 -34.98 9.04
N GLU A 157 2.56 -35.60 10.17
CA GLU A 157 3.54 -35.04 11.11
C GLU A 157 4.91 -34.80 10.44
N LYS A 158 5.37 -35.76 9.62
CA LYS A 158 6.63 -35.63 8.87
C LYS A 158 6.57 -34.54 7.81
N ILE A 159 5.41 -34.38 7.16
CA ILE A 159 5.18 -33.30 6.19
C ILE A 159 5.21 -31.94 6.90
N GLU A 160 4.55 -31.80 8.06
CA GLU A 160 4.56 -30.56 8.84
C GLU A 160 5.96 -30.21 9.31
N GLN A 161 6.71 -31.19 9.85
CA GLN A 161 8.08 -30.99 10.30
C GLN A 161 8.97 -30.53 9.14
N TYR A 162 8.96 -31.24 8.01
CA TYR A 162 9.73 -30.84 6.84
C TYR A 162 9.37 -29.43 6.35
N ALA A 163 8.07 -29.12 6.22
CA ALA A 163 7.64 -27.80 5.77
C ALA A 163 8.04 -26.69 6.74
N THR A 164 7.99 -26.97 8.04
CA THR A 164 8.41 -26.05 9.11
C THR A 164 9.91 -25.80 9.07
N ASP A 165 10.71 -26.86 8.94
CA ASP A 165 12.17 -26.77 8.82
C ASP A 165 12.56 -25.96 7.57
N MET A 166 11.88 -26.17 6.44
CA MET A 166 12.14 -25.40 5.22
C MET A 166 11.75 -23.92 5.36
N PHE A 167 10.62 -23.63 6.03
CA PHE A 167 10.20 -22.26 6.31
C PHE A 167 11.19 -21.54 7.24
N LEU A 168 11.55 -22.16 8.36
CA LEU A 168 12.49 -21.59 9.33
C LEU A 168 13.90 -21.44 8.74
N SER A 169 14.35 -22.42 7.95
CA SER A 169 15.59 -22.31 7.18
C SER A 169 15.56 -21.09 6.25
N ALA A 170 14.46 -20.85 5.54
CA ALA A 170 14.32 -19.66 4.70
C ALA A 170 14.37 -18.35 5.51
N VAL A 171 13.75 -18.32 6.69
CA VAL A 171 13.78 -17.15 7.61
C VAL A 171 15.19 -16.89 8.15
N ASP A 172 15.89 -17.95 8.57
CA ASP A 172 17.21 -17.87 9.21
C ASP A 172 18.35 -17.74 8.18
N LEU A 173 18.10 -18.07 6.91
CA LEU A 173 18.94 -17.71 5.77
C LEU A 173 19.03 -16.18 5.72
N ARG A 174 20.09 -15.66 6.34
CA ARG A 174 20.62 -14.32 6.10
C ARG A 174 21.15 -14.30 4.68
N PHE A 175 20.26 -14.27 3.69
CA PHE A 175 20.58 -13.72 2.38
C PHE A 175 21.19 -12.35 2.67
N THR A 176 22.45 -12.16 2.30
CA THR A 176 23.31 -11.10 2.81
C THR A 176 22.72 -9.73 2.46
N ASP A 177 21.80 -9.22 3.29
CA ASP A 177 21.26 -7.87 3.24
C ASP A 177 22.32 -6.93 3.83
N ALA A 178 23.47 -6.85 3.16
CA ALA A 178 24.48 -5.83 3.40
C ALA A 178 24.14 -4.54 2.65
N PHE A 179 22.87 -4.14 2.60
CA PHE A 179 22.45 -2.83 2.07
C PHE A 179 21.13 -2.38 2.72
N SER A 180 21.16 -2.10 4.02
CA SER A 180 20.31 -1.08 4.65
C SER A 180 20.64 -0.88 6.13
N SER A 181 21.81 -0.30 6.40
CA SER A 181 22.05 0.37 7.68
C SER A 181 22.82 1.66 7.44
N SER A 182 22.09 2.75 7.21
CA SER A 182 22.59 4.08 7.52
C SER A 182 21.41 5.04 7.67
N VAL A 183 20.88 5.12 8.89
CA VAL A 183 20.22 6.33 9.38
C VAL A 183 21.18 6.96 10.39
N GLU A 184 21.51 8.22 10.12
CA GLU A 184 22.00 9.33 10.98
C GLU A 184 22.64 8.95 12.33
N SER A 185 23.81 9.48 12.72
CA SER A 185 24.01 10.91 13.05
C SER A 185 25.47 11.12 13.45
N GLU A 186 26.10 12.23 13.08
CA GLU A 186 27.03 12.94 13.99
C GLU A 186 27.22 14.41 13.57
N LYS A 187 26.74 15.31 14.43
CA LYS A 187 27.07 16.74 14.45
C LYS A 187 28.45 16.92 15.10
N ARG A 188 29.31 17.75 14.52
CA ARG A 188 29.97 18.91 15.19
C ARG A 188 30.75 19.80 14.21
N ILE A 189 30.22 21.02 14.05
CA ILE A 189 30.84 22.37 14.09
C ILE A 189 32.28 22.55 13.55
N GLY A 190 32.40 23.48 12.59
CA GLY A 190 33.62 24.22 12.26
C GLY A 190 33.39 25.18 11.09
N GLU A 191 33.21 26.46 11.38
CA GLU A 191 33.12 27.58 10.42
C GLU A 191 34.40 27.74 9.58
N VAL A 192 34.29 28.31 8.37
CA VAL A 192 34.96 29.56 7.93
C VAL A 192 35.06 29.64 6.38
N GLN A 193 34.43 30.70 5.84
CA GLN A 193 34.74 31.55 4.67
C GLN A 193 34.75 31.07 3.20
N ASN A 194 33.90 31.77 2.44
CA ASN A 194 34.13 32.56 1.21
C ASN A 194 34.83 31.96 -0.02
N ALA A 195 34.12 32.03 -1.17
CA ALA A 195 34.37 32.93 -2.31
C ALA A 195 33.78 32.28 -3.59
N GLU A 196 32.66 32.81 -4.11
CA GLU A 196 32.55 33.73 -5.26
C GLU A 196 32.62 33.06 -6.66
N THR A 197 31.60 33.38 -7.49
CA THR A 197 31.63 33.63 -8.95
C THR A 197 31.94 32.45 -9.91
N SER A 198 31.45 32.32 -11.15
CA SER A 198 30.43 32.98 -11.99
C SER A 198 30.44 32.28 -13.38
N ILE A 199 29.34 32.38 -14.16
CA ILE A 199 29.26 32.47 -15.65
C ILE A 199 29.74 31.23 -16.48
N SER A 200 28.84 30.45 -17.11
CA SER A 200 28.18 30.62 -18.44
C SER A 200 28.95 30.02 -19.64
N GLY A 201 28.22 29.37 -20.57
CA GLY A 201 28.58 29.39 -22.01
C GLY A 201 28.73 28.07 -22.79
N SER A 202 27.60 27.44 -23.15
CA SER A 202 27.15 26.99 -24.49
C SER A 202 28.08 26.48 -25.63
N GLN A 203 27.54 25.47 -26.38
CA GLN A 203 27.74 25.02 -27.79
C GLN A 203 28.92 24.04 -28.10
N VAL A 204 28.74 22.79 -28.54
CA VAL A 204 28.17 22.11 -29.76
C VAL A 204 29.07 22.15 -31.03
N SER A 205 29.47 20.93 -31.50
CA SER A 205 29.80 20.42 -32.88
C SER A 205 31.20 19.75 -32.97
N GLU A 206 31.33 18.41 -33.07
CA GLU A 206 31.49 17.55 -34.31
C GLU A 206 32.81 17.81 -35.10
N THR A 207 33.69 16.90 -35.53
CA THR A 207 33.77 15.43 -35.73
C THR A 207 35.25 15.05 -36.09
N GLY A 208 35.77 13.84 -35.75
CA GLY A 208 36.90 13.24 -36.52
C GLY A 208 37.87 12.22 -35.86
N ILE A 209 37.53 10.92 -35.93
CA ILE A 209 38.35 9.69 -36.22
C ILE A 209 39.51 9.21 -35.30
N SER A 210 39.42 7.90 -34.92
CA SER A 210 40.48 6.90 -34.52
C SER A 210 41.09 7.03 -33.11
N ASP A 211 41.31 6.00 -32.27
CA ASP A 211 41.09 4.54 -32.24
C ASP A 211 41.19 4.08 -30.76
N ASN A 212 40.55 2.96 -30.41
CA ASN A 212 40.82 2.05 -29.27
C ASN A 212 41.19 2.64 -27.89
N ASP A 213 40.29 2.52 -26.89
CA ASP A 213 40.58 1.66 -25.73
C ASP A 213 39.32 1.25 -24.92
N SER A 214 39.22 -0.06 -24.70
CA SER A 214 38.47 -0.82 -23.70
C SER A 214 37.27 -0.19 -22.94
N ALA A 215 36.07 -0.52 -23.41
CA ALA A 215 34.86 -0.55 -22.58
C ALA A 215 34.95 -1.64 -21.49
N ARG A 216 35.27 -1.25 -20.26
CA ARG A 216 34.92 -2.04 -19.06
C ARG A 216 33.50 -1.68 -18.64
N GLY A 217 32.52 -2.39 -19.22
CA GLY A 217 31.16 -2.41 -18.71
C GLY A 217 31.14 -3.05 -17.32
N TYR A 218 30.60 -2.33 -16.34
CA TYR A 218 30.26 -2.88 -15.03
C TYR A 218 29.13 -3.91 -15.20
N PRO A 219 29.19 -5.11 -14.59
CA PRO A 219 28.15 -6.12 -14.77
C PRO A 219 26.86 -5.75 -14.03
N ASN A 220 25.72 -5.97 -14.70
CA ASN A 220 24.35 -6.00 -14.15
C ASN A 220 24.15 -7.14 -13.11
N ALA A 221 24.92 -7.17 -12.03
CA ALA A 221 24.86 -8.24 -11.03
C ALA A 221 23.69 -8.09 -10.02
N SER A 222 23.21 -6.87 -9.75
CA SER A 222 22.26 -6.63 -8.64
C SER A 222 20.82 -7.11 -8.87
N VAL A 223 20.33 -7.13 -10.12
CA VAL A 223 18.94 -7.49 -10.43
C VAL A 223 18.76 -9.00 -10.52
N THR A 224 19.75 -9.71 -11.07
CA THR A 224 19.70 -11.18 -11.24
C THR A 224 19.83 -11.92 -9.91
N ASP A 225 20.68 -11.43 -9.02
CA ASP A 225 20.89 -12.05 -7.70
C ASP A 225 19.65 -11.87 -6.80
N SER A 226 19.00 -10.71 -6.86
CA SER A 226 17.77 -10.47 -6.08
C SER A 226 16.57 -11.29 -6.58
N SER A 227 16.42 -11.49 -7.90
CA SER A 227 15.37 -12.36 -8.44
C SER A 227 15.56 -13.83 -8.06
N ASN A 228 16.81 -14.30 -8.00
CA ASN A 228 17.14 -15.68 -7.63
C ASN A 228 16.93 -15.94 -6.13
N ILE A 229 17.25 -14.96 -5.28
CA ILE A 229 17.00 -15.05 -3.84
C ILE A 229 15.50 -15.10 -3.55
N PHE A 230 14.71 -14.26 -4.24
CA PHE A 230 13.26 -14.26 -4.09
C PHE A 230 12.63 -15.58 -4.56
N SER A 231 13.02 -16.11 -5.73
CA SER A 231 12.48 -17.39 -6.22
C SER A 231 12.84 -18.56 -5.30
N GLN A 232 14.07 -18.56 -4.76
CA GLN A 232 14.49 -19.53 -3.76
C GLN A 232 13.63 -19.44 -2.49
N ALA A 233 13.48 -18.24 -1.91
CA ALA A 233 12.64 -18.04 -0.74
C ALA A 233 11.20 -18.50 -0.98
N GLN A 234 10.62 -18.14 -2.13
CA GLN A 234 9.28 -18.57 -2.54
C GLN A 234 9.18 -20.11 -2.61
N SER A 235 10.18 -20.77 -3.17
CA SER A 235 10.21 -22.23 -3.28
C SER A 235 10.20 -22.91 -1.90
N LEU A 236 11.04 -22.46 -0.97
CA LEU A 236 11.20 -23.06 0.36
C LEU A 236 9.92 -22.96 1.21
N ILE A 237 9.18 -21.85 1.09
CA ILE A 237 7.99 -21.60 1.93
C ILE A 237 6.68 -22.09 1.29
N SER A 238 6.68 -22.45 0.00
CA SER A 238 5.45 -22.75 -0.76
C SER A 238 4.64 -23.90 -0.15
N LEU A 239 5.31 -24.97 0.29
CA LEU A 239 4.62 -26.11 0.93
C LEU A 239 4.01 -25.70 2.27
N PHE A 240 4.75 -24.95 3.09
CA PHE A 240 4.28 -24.50 4.41
C PHE A 240 2.97 -23.70 4.29
N PHE A 241 2.90 -22.73 3.37
CA PHE A 241 1.68 -21.97 3.13
C PHE A 241 0.53 -22.81 2.57
N ALA A 242 0.81 -23.85 1.78
CA ALA A 242 -0.23 -24.78 1.35
C ALA A 242 -0.81 -25.56 2.55
N LEU A 243 0.01 -25.92 3.54
CA LEU A 243 -0.44 -26.57 4.77
C LEU A 243 -1.23 -25.62 5.68
N CYS A 244 -0.94 -24.32 5.69
CA CYS A 244 -1.75 -23.33 6.43
C CYS A 244 -3.23 -23.33 6.00
N THR A 245 -3.55 -23.70 4.75
CA THR A 245 -4.96 -23.86 4.31
C THR A 245 -5.65 -25.08 4.95
N LYS A 246 -4.88 -26.08 5.37
CA LYS A 246 -5.37 -27.32 6.00
C LYS A 246 -5.39 -27.22 7.51
N LYS A 247 -4.38 -26.55 8.07
CA LYS A 247 -4.17 -26.36 9.51
C LYS A 247 -3.83 -24.88 9.78
N PRO A 248 -4.86 -24.02 9.94
CA PRO A 248 -4.67 -22.58 10.12
C PRO A 248 -3.79 -22.19 11.30
N THR A 249 -3.67 -23.03 12.34
CA THR A 249 -2.81 -22.77 13.50
C THR A 249 -1.32 -22.61 13.14
N LEU A 250 -0.88 -23.11 11.98
CA LEU A 250 0.47 -22.89 11.45
C LEU A 250 0.75 -21.41 11.11
N LEU A 251 -0.29 -20.58 10.97
CA LEU A 251 -0.15 -19.14 10.71
C LEU A 251 0.57 -18.41 11.83
N HIS A 252 0.43 -18.85 13.09
CA HIS A 252 1.14 -18.26 14.22
C HIS A 252 2.64 -18.19 13.96
N LEU A 253 3.23 -19.29 13.47
CA LEU A 253 4.66 -19.34 13.17
C LEU A 253 5.08 -18.33 12.09
N VAL A 254 4.20 -18.06 11.11
CA VAL A 254 4.46 -17.06 10.06
C VAL A 254 4.59 -15.68 10.69
N PHE A 255 3.62 -15.29 11.52
CA PHE A 255 3.60 -13.98 12.16
C PHE A 255 4.73 -13.83 13.20
N ASP A 256 4.98 -14.85 14.02
CA ASP A 256 6.05 -14.88 15.02
C ASP A 256 7.45 -14.76 14.38
N SER A 257 7.63 -15.35 13.20
CA SER A 257 8.92 -15.35 12.49
C SER A 257 9.09 -14.15 11.56
N TYR A 258 8.01 -13.41 11.26
CA TYR A 258 8.02 -12.34 10.25
C TYR A 258 9.01 -11.23 10.56
N ALA A 259 9.11 -10.80 11.82
CA ALA A 259 10.01 -9.72 12.23
C ALA A 259 11.48 -10.02 11.88
N ARG A 260 11.89 -11.28 12.04
CA ARG A 260 13.27 -11.78 11.80
C ARG A 260 13.56 -12.08 10.33
N ALA A 261 12.53 -12.20 9.49
CA ALA A 261 12.67 -12.62 8.10
C ALA A 261 13.37 -11.55 7.23
N SER A 262 14.19 -12.01 6.27
CA SER A 262 14.81 -11.15 5.26
C SER A 262 13.78 -10.52 4.32
N ARG A 263 14.17 -9.48 3.57
CA ARG A 263 13.26 -8.78 2.65
C ARG A 263 12.66 -9.72 1.60
N ALA A 264 13.46 -10.63 1.05
CA ALA A 264 13.00 -11.60 0.05
C ALA A 264 11.96 -12.57 0.62
N VAL A 265 12.16 -13.04 1.86
CA VAL A 265 11.20 -13.91 2.55
C VAL A 265 9.92 -13.15 2.87
N LYS A 266 10.00 -11.91 3.36
CA LYS A 266 8.81 -11.06 3.59
C LYS A 266 7.99 -10.87 2.32
N GLN A 267 8.63 -10.60 1.19
CA GLN A 267 7.96 -10.51 -0.11
C GLN A 267 7.31 -11.84 -0.53
N ALA A 268 7.98 -12.97 -0.32
CA ALA A 268 7.43 -14.27 -0.63
C ALA A 268 6.22 -14.59 0.28
N VAL A 269 6.32 -14.32 1.57
CA VAL A 269 5.23 -14.41 2.55
C VAL A 269 4.03 -13.58 2.10
N HIS A 270 4.25 -12.33 1.70
CA HIS A 270 3.20 -11.43 1.21
C HIS A 270 2.45 -12.02 0.00
N ARG A 271 3.18 -12.58 -0.96
CA ARG A 271 2.59 -13.22 -2.15
C ARG A 271 1.76 -14.45 -1.77
N HIS A 272 2.25 -15.28 -0.85
CA HIS A 272 1.53 -16.46 -0.40
C HIS A 272 0.34 -16.11 0.51
N MET A 273 0.43 -15.05 1.31
CA MET A 273 -0.66 -14.56 2.15
C MET A 273 -1.87 -14.18 1.29
N ALA A 274 -1.66 -13.50 0.15
CA ALA A 274 -2.74 -13.17 -0.78
C ALA A 274 -3.50 -14.40 -1.30
N VAL A 275 -2.77 -15.49 -1.58
CA VAL A 275 -3.40 -16.76 -2.02
C VAL A 275 -4.09 -17.46 -0.84
N LEU A 276 -3.46 -17.44 0.33
CA LEU A 276 -3.97 -18.09 1.54
C LEU A 276 -5.27 -17.46 2.04
N VAL A 277 -5.34 -16.14 2.16
CA VAL A 277 -6.54 -15.42 2.63
C VAL A 277 -7.74 -15.75 1.74
N ARG A 278 -7.54 -15.78 0.41
CA ARG A 278 -8.58 -16.20 -0.55
C ARG A 278 -9.03 -17.66 -0.38
N ALA A 279 -8.18 -18.53 0.16
CA ALA A 279 -8.45 -19.95 0.34
C ALA A 279 -8.99 -20.33 1.73
N LEU A 280 -8.80 -19.49 2.76
CA LEU A 280 -9.17 -19.80 4.15
C LEU A 280 -10.69 -19.96 4.36
N GLY A 281 -11.52 -19.29 3.56
CA GLY A 281 -12.98 -19.41 3.65
C GLY A 281 -13.47 -19.15 5.09
N SER A 282 -14.24 -20.08 5.67
CA SER A 282 -14.74 -20.01 7.06
C SER A 282 -13.66 -20.17 8.15
N SER A 283 -12.41 -20.47 7.77
CA SER A 283 -11.32 -20.78 8.71
C SER A 283 -10.44 -19.55 9.05
N TYR A 284 -10.93 -18.33 8.78
CA TYR A 284 -10.19 -17.10 9.11
C TYR A 284 -10.27 -16.71 10.59
N SER A 285 -11.01 -17.46 11.43
CA SER A 285 -11.08 -17.20 12.89
C SER A 285 -9.71 -17.24 13.56
N GLU A 286 -8.82 -18.12 13.12
CA GLU A 286 -7.44 -18.18 13.60
C GLU A 286 -6.66 -16.91 13.21
N LEU A 287 -6.85 -16.42 11.99
CA LEU A 287 -6.28 -15.16 11.53
C LEU A 287 -6.83 -13.98 12.33
N LEU A 288 -8.12 -13.99 12.67
CA LEU A 288 -8.75 -12.98 13.53
C LEU A 288 -8.17 -13.00 14.95
N PHE A 289 -7.87 -14.19 15.49
CA PHE A 289 -7.16 -14.32 16.77
C PHE A 289 -5.76 -13.71 16.71
N ILE A 290 -4.99 -13.97 15.65
CA ILE A 290 -3.68 -13.33 15.42
C ILE A 290 -3.83 -11.81 15.30
N ILE A 291 -4.83 -11.31 14.56
CA ILE A 291 -5.09 -9.87 14.43
C ILE A 291 -5.40 -9.23 15.79
N SER A 292 -6.09 -9.92 16.70
CA SER A 292 -6.37 -9.36 18.04
C SER A 292 -5.11 -9.21 18.93
N ASN A 293 -4.09 -10.04 18.67
CA ASN A 293 -2.86 -10.11 19.45
C ASN A 293 -1.65 -10.34 18.52
N PRO A 294 -1.29 -9.36 17.68
CA PRO A 294 -0.24 -9.55 16.69
C PRO A 294 1.13 -9.59 17.37
N PRO A 295 2.05 -10.47 16.92
CA PRO A 295 3.45 -10.43 17.34
C PRO A 295 4.12 -9.11 16.95
N ASN A 296 5.06 -8.65 17.78
CA ASN A 296 5.81 -7.42 17.53
C ASN A 296 6.62 -7.54 16.24
N GLY A 297 6.60 -6.51 15.39
CA GLY A 297 7.33 -6.51 14.12
C GLY A 297 6.58 -7.17 12.96
N SER A 298 5.31 -7.57 13.14
CA SER A 298 4.43 -8.13 12.11
C SER A 298 3.43 -7.14 11.52
N GLU A 299 3.55 -5.85 11.83
CA GLU A 299 2.57 -4.81 11.53
C GLU A 299 2.30 -4.69 10.02
N ASP A 300 3.34 -4.77 9.17
CA ASP A 300 3.17 -4.73 7.72
C ASP A 300 2.39 -5.95 7.18
N LEU A 301 2.67 -7.15 7.73
CA LEU A 301 1.95 -8.37 7.35
C LEU A 301 0.50 -8.32 7.83
N LEU A 302 0.29 -7.75 9.02
CA LEU A 302 -1.03 -7.55 9.62
C LEU A 302 -1.89 -6.61 8.76
N ILE A 303 -1.35 -5.45 8.38
CA ILE A 303 -2.04 -4.49 7.50
C ILE A 303 -2.40 -5.17 6.18
N GLN A 304 -1.46 -5.89 5.57
CA GLN A 304 -1.73 -6.61 4.32
C GLN A 304 -2.82 -7.68 4.49
N ALA A 305 -2.81 -8.44 5.59
CA ALA A 305 -3.83 -9.46 5.84
C ALA A 305 -5.23 -8.82 5.97
N ILE A 306 -5.32 -7.68 6.66
CA ILE A 306 -6.58 -6.93 6.80
C ILE A 306 -7.03 -6.37 5.43
N GLU A 307 -6.11 -5.82 4.63
CA GLU A 307 -6.40 -5.36 3.26
C GLU A 307 -6.97 -6.48 2.39
N LEU A 308 -6.34 -7.67 2.41
CA LEU A 308 -6.78 -8.84 1.65
C LEU A 308 -8.15 -9.35 2.11
N LEU A 309 -8.46 -9.26 3.41
CA LEU A 309 -9.78 -9.64 3.94
C LEU A 309 -10.87 -8.65 3.51
N CYS A 310 -10.53 -7.39 3.28
CA CYS A 310 -11.46 -6.34 2.83
C CYS A 310 -11.52 -6.18 1.30
N GLU A 311 -10.64 -6.83 0.54
CA GLU A 311 -10.51 -6.63 -0.91
C GLU A 311 -11.80 -7.00 -1.65
N GLY A 312 -12.41 -6.02 -2.34
CA GLY A 312 -13.59 -6.23 -3.19
C GLY A 312 -14.90 -6.51 -2.46
N GLN A 313 -14.94 -6.42 -1.12
CA GLN A 313 -16.14 -6.70 -0.33
C GLN A 313 -16.33 -5.71 0.83
N THR A 314 -17.52 -5.75 1.45
CA THR A 314 -17.75 -5.02 2.70
C THR A 314 -16.98 -5.71 3.83
N PRO A 315 -16.21 -4.97 4.66
CA PRO A 315 -15.46 -5.55 5.76
C PRO A 315 -16.36 -6.37 6.71
N PRO A 316 -15.96 -7.61 7.08
CA PRO A 316 -16.69 -8.41 8.06
C PRO A 316 -16.85 -7.70 9.42
N PRO A 317 -18.03 -7.73 10.07
CA PRO A 317 -18.28 -6.99 11.32
C PRO A 317 -17.36 -7.37 12.49
N ASP A 318 -17.03 -8.65 12.60
CA ASP A 318 -16.10 -9.20 13.60
C ASP A 318 -14.66 -8.72 13.36
N LEU A 319 -14.23 -8.64 12.11
CA LEU A 319 -12.94 -8.04 11.72
C LEU A 319 -12.91 -6.56 12.11
N VAL A 320 -13.95 -5.80 11.77
CA VAL A 320 -14.05 -4.36 12.09
C VAL A 320 -13.93 -4.14 13.60
N MET A 321 -14.65 -4.92 14.41
CA MET A 321 -14.58 -4.84 15.87
C MET A 321 -13.18 -5.15 16.39
N THR A 322 -12.56 -6.22 15.90
CA THR A 322 -11.24 -6.68 16.33
C THR A 322 -10.15 -5.64 16.02
N VAL A 323 -10.16 -5.07 14.81
CA VAL A 323 -9.18 -4.06 14.38
C VAL A 323 -9.39 -2.72 15.12
N LYS A 324 -10.64 -2.31 15.37
CA LYS A 324 -10.94 -1.14 16.21
C LYS A 324 -10.36 -1.31 17.62
N GLN A 325 -10.63 -2.45 18.26
CA GLN A 325 -10.09 -2.76 19.58
C GLN A 325 -8.56 -2.79 19.59
N LEU A 326 -7.94 -3.36 18.56
CA LEU A 326 -6.50 -3.40 18.41
C LEU A 326 -5.90 -1.98 18.34
N TYR A 327 -6.52 -1.08 17.58
CA TYR A 327 -6.10 0.32 17.48
C TYR A 327 -6.24 1.08 18.81
N GLU A 328 -7.35 0.84 19.52
CA GLU A 328 -7.61 1.48 20.80
C GLU A 328 -6.67 1.02 21.92
N THR A 329 -6.27 -0.25 21.91
CA THR A 329 -5.56 -0.88 23.04
C THR A 329 -4.05 -1.04 22.84
N LYS A 330 -3.57 -1.29 21.62
CA LYS A 330 -2.17 -1.73 21.40
C LYS A 330 -1.46 -0.97 20.29
N LEU A 331 -2.06 -0.83 19.11
CA LEU A 331 -1.40 -0.29 17.92
C LEU A 331 -1.97 1.07 17.53
N LYS A 332 -1.28 2.16 17.86
CA LYS A 332 -1.73 3.53 17.57
C LYS A 332 -1.44 4.01 16.14
N ASP A 333 -1.12 3.11 15.21
CA ASP A 333 -0.95 3.45 13.79
C ASP A 333 -2.31 3.49 13.08
N ALA A 334 -2.75 4.67 12.64
CA ALA A 334 -4.01 4.84 11.93
C ALA A 334 -4.05 4.13 10.56
N ALA A 335 -2.90 3.73 10.00
CA ALA A 335 -2.85 2.99 8.75
C ALA A 335 -3.60 1.65 8.81
N ILE A 336 -3.67 1.03 9.99
CA ILE A 336 -4.39 -0.24 10.18
C ILE A 336 -5.91 -0.10 10.00
N LEU A 337 -6.44 1.10 10.18
CA LEU A 337 -7.87 1.37 10.05
C LEU A 337 -8.29 1.53 8.59
N ILE A 338 -7.38 1.91 7.69
CA ILE A 338 -7.68 2.25 6.29
C ILE A 338 -8.58 1.21 5.61
N PRO A 339 -8.28 -0.10 5.66
CA PRO A 339 -9.05 -1.08 4.90
C PRO A 339 -10.47 -1.29 5.42
N ILE A 340 -10.75 -0.87 6.67
CA ILE A 340 -12.06 -1.00 7.30
C ILE A 340 -12.84 0.32 7.38
N LEU A 341 -12.27 1.44 6.91
CA LEU A 341 -12.88 2.77 7.02
C LEU A 341 -14.25 2.88 6.33
N SER A 342 -14.52 2.07 5.30
CA SER A 342 -15.83 2.05 4.63
C SER A 342 -16.96 1.58 5.54
N ALA A 343 -16.66 0.90 6.64
CA ALA A 343 -17.62 0.45 7.65
C ALA A 343 -17.80 1.44 8.82
N PHE A 344 -17.09 2.58 8.82
CA PHE A 344 -17.17 3.54 9.92
C PHE A 344 -18.37 4.46 9.76
N SER A 345 -18.93 4.89 10.88
CA SER A 345 -19.89 6.00 10.90
C SER A 345 -19.19 7.36 10.95
N LYS A 346 -19.95 8.43 10.72
CA LYS A 346 -19.46 9.81 10.89
C LYS A 346 -18.84 10.06 12.27
N ASP A 347 -19.52 9.60 13.32
CA ASP A 347 -19.10 9.81 14.71
C ASP A 347 -17.83 9.02 15.06
N GLU A 348 -17.54 7.96 14.31
CA GLU A 348 -16.32 7.17 14.46
C GLU A 348 -15.15 7.72 13.63
N VAL A 349 -15.42 8.26 12.43
CA VAL A 349 -14.37 8.82 11.56
C VAL A 349 -13.84 10.15 12.09
N LEU A 350 -14.71 11.05 12.55
CA LEU A 350 -14.29 12.41 12.95
C LEU A 350 -13.20 12.43 14.03
N PRO A 351 -13.26 11.62 15.11
CA PRO A 351 -12.21 11.60 16.14
C PRO A 351 -10.84 11.11 15.66
N ILE A 352 -10.80 10.24 14.64
CA ILE A 352 -9.56 9.68 14.08
C ILE A 352 -9.05 10.45 12.84
N PHE A 353 -9.85 11.40 12.35
CA PHE A 353 -9.56 12.12 11.11
C PHE A 353 -8.23 12.90 11.13
N PRO A 354 -7.84 13.59 12.23
CA PRO A 354 -6.51 14.21 12.32
C PRO A 354 -5.37 13.21 12.14
N GLN A 355 -5.48 12.02 12.73
CA GLN A 355 -4.47 10.96 12.62
C GLN A 355 -4.39 10.42 11.19
N LEU A 356 -5.51 10.35 10.46
CA LEU A 356 -5.52 10.02 9.03
C LEU A 356 -4.82 11.10 8.18
N VAL A 357 -5.02 12.38 8.47
CA VAL A 357 -4.34 13.49 7.79
C VAL A 357 -2.82 13.50 8.07
N GLN A 358 -2.40 12.99 9.23
CA GLN A 358 -0.99 12.89 9.58
C GLN A 358 -0.21 11.88 8.72
N LEU A 359 -0.91 10.86 8.19
CA LEU A 359 -0.31 9.80 7.36
C LEU A 359 0.38 10.36 6.10
N PRO A 360 1.24 9.54 5.44
CA PRO A 360 1.71 9.87 4.09
C PRO A 360 0.55 10.13 3.13
N LEU A 361 0.74 11.08 2.20
CA LEU A 361 -0.34 11.58 1.33
C LEU A 361 -1.09 10.47 0.59
N GLN A 362 -0.37 9.46 0.09
CA GLN A 362 -0.96 8.31 -0.59
C GLN A 362 -1.90 7.51 0.32
N LYS A 363 -1.48 7.24 1.57
CA LYS A 363 -2.32 6.54 2.56
C LYS A 363 -3.55 7.39 2.93
N PHE A 364 -3.39 8.70 3.07
CA PHE A 364 -4.52 9.61 3.29
C PHE A 364 -5.51 9.60 2.11
N GLN A 365 -5.03 9.60 0.86
CA GLN A 365 -5.90 9.52 -0.32
C GLN A 365 -6.68 8.20 -0.37
N THR A 366 -6.05 7.08 -0.03
CA THR A 366 -6.74 5.78 0.09
C THR A 366 -7.78 5.81 1.22
N ALA A 367 -7.43 6.37 2.38
CA ALA A 367 -8.36 6.54 3.50
C ALA A 367 -9.58 7.39 3.10
N LEU A 368 -9.33 8.50 2.40
CA LEU A 368 -10.37 9.39 1.88
C LEU A 368 -11.29 8.65 0.90
N ALA A 369 -10.74 7.84 0.00
CA ALA A 369 -11.54 7.04 -0.92
C ALA A 369 -12.50 6.09 -0.18
N HIS A 370 -12.03 5.40 0.87
CA HIS A 370 -12.88 4.52 1.67
C HIS A 370 -13.96 5.27 2.46
N ILE A 371 -13.64 6.44 3.03
CA ILE A 371 -14.60 7.30 3.73
C ILE A 371 -15.72 7.78 2.80
N LEU A 372 -15.35 8.18 1.57
CA LEU A 372 -16.27 8.69 0.55
C LEU A 372 -17.05 7.60 -0.19
N GLN A 373 -16.53 6.37 -0.20
CA GLN A 373 -17.23 5.22 -0.75
C GLN A 373 -18.28 4.70 0.23
N GLY A 374 -17.90 4.53 1.50
CA GLY A 374 -18.77 3.96 2.53
C GLY A 374 -19.21 2.52 2.24
N SER A 375 -20.23 2.06 2.97
CA SER A 375 -20.87 0.76 2.76
C SER A 375 -22.19 0.90 2.00
N ALA A 376 -22.61 -0.16 1.31
CA ALA A 376 -23.90 -0.22 0.63
C ALA A 376 -25.11 0.08 1.55
N HIS A 377 -24.99 -0.18 2.86
CA HIS A 377 -26.07 -0.03 3.82
C HIS A 377 -26.10 1.33 4.54
N THR A 378 -24.94 1.95 4.75
CA THR A 378 -24.80 3.19 5.52
C THR A 378 -24.44 4.40 4.67
N GLY A 379 -24.03 4.19 3.42
CA GLY A 379 -23.47 5.23 2.58
C GLY A 379 -22.11 5.72 3.08
N PRO A 380 -21.59 6.82 2.52
CA PRO A 380 -20.32 7.41 2.92
C PRO A 380 -20.35 7.92 4.36
N ALA A 381 -19.25 7.72 5.10
CA ALA A 381 -19.13 8.20 6.47
C ALA A 381 -19.09 9.74 6.52
N LEU A 382 -18.48 10.37 5.52
CA LEU A 382 -18.47 11.82 5.33
C LEU A 382 -18.77 12.14 3.87
N THR A 383 -19.56 13.18 3.64
CA THR A 383 -19.70 13.77 2.31
C THR A 383 -18.43 14.56 1.93
N PRO A 384 -18.18 14.81 0.63
CA PRO A 384 -17.04 15.64 0.20
C PRO A 384 -17.00 17.03 0.85
N ALA A 385 -18.18 17.65 1.09
CA ALA A 385 -18.24 18.94 1.78
C ALA A 385 -17.80 18.79 3.25
N GLU A 386 -18.27 17.74 3.94
CA GLU A 386 -17.90 17.46 5.32
C GLU A 386 -16.42 17.11 5.47
N VAL A 387 -15.78 16.47 4.48
CA VAL A 387 -14.34 16.25 4.47
C VAL A 387 -13.57 17.57 4.49
N LEU A 388 -13.92 18.52 3.61
CA LEU A 388 -13.26 19.84 3.60
C LEU A 388 -13.45 20.56 4.92
N VAL A 389 -14.66 20.50 5.46
CA VAL A 389 -15.01 21.08 6.75
C VAL A 389 -14.19 20.42 7.87
N ALA A 390 -14.06 19.09 7.88
CA ALA A 390 -13.26 18.35 8.88
C ALA A 390 -11.77 18.67 8.80
N ILE A 391 -11.20 18.83 7.59
CA ILE A 391 -9.81 19.29 7.41
C ILE A 391 -9.62 20.67 8.06
N HIS A 392 -10.61 21.55 7.97
CA HIS A 392 -10.57 22.90 8.53
C HIS A 392 -10.83 22.96 10.04
N ASP A 393 -11.39 21.90 10.62
CA ASP A 393 -11.55 21.77 12.08
C ASP A 393 -10.25 21.37 12.79
N ILE A 394 -9.28 20.83 12.05
CA ILE A 394 -7.98 20.44 12.62
C ILE A 394 -7.24 21.70 13.05
N SER A 395 -6.89 21.74 14.34
CA SER A 395 -6.12 22.80 14.95
C SER A 395 -4.68 22.33 15.14
N PRO A 396 -3.68 23.00 14.53
CA PRO A 396 -2.26 22.63 14.68
C PRO A 396 -1.82 22.49 16.14
N ASP A 397 -2.33 23.37 17.02
CA ASP A 397 -1.95 23.40 18.44
C ASP A 397 -2.65 22.29 19.26
N LYS A 398 -3.92 21.98 18.96
CA LYS A 398 -4.67 20.97 19.72
C LYS A 398 -4.36 19.54 19.26
N ASP A 399 -4.24 19.35 17.96
CA ASP A 399 -4.07 18.04 17.34
C ASP A 399 -2.58 17.69 17.12
N GLY A 400 -1.67 18.65 17.30
CA GLY A 400 -0.22 18.44 17.11
C GLY A 400 0.20 18.24 15.65
N LEU A 401 -0.66 18.63 14.69
CA LEU A 401 -0.41 18.46 13.26
C LEU A 401 0.28 19.69 12.65
N PRO A 402 1.36 19.51 11.87
CA PRO A 402 1.95 20.61 11.11
C PRO A 402 0.94 21.18 10.10
N ILE A 403 0.84 22.52 10.04
CA ILE A 403 -0.05 23.22 9.10
C ILE A 403 0.15 22.77 7.63
N LYS A 404 1.39 22.38 7.28
CA LYS A 404 1.73 21.86 5.95
C LYS A 404 0.91 20.61 5.59
N LYS A 405 0.76 19.66 6.53
CA LYS A 405 -0.03 18.43 6.33
C LYS A 405 -1.50 18.74 6.08
N ILE A 406 -2.07 19.66 6.86
CA ILE A 406 -3.46 20.11 6.70
C ILE A 406 -3.64 20.75 5.32
N THR A 407 -2.70 21.61 4.89
CA THR A 407 -2.77 22.24 3.57
C THR A 407 -2.57 21.26 2.42
N GLU A 408 -1.73 20.24 2.57
CA GLU A 408 -1.54 19.16 1.59
C GLU A 408 -2.82 18.32 1.45
N ALA A 409 -3.44 17.90 2.56
CA ALA A 409 -4.71 17.18 2.55
C ALA A 409 -5.83 17.99 1.87
N CYS A 410 -5.93 19.29 2.18
CA CYS A 410 -6.86 20.18 1.51
C CYS A 410 -6.57 20.23 -0.01
N SER A 411 -5.30 20.37 -0.40
CA SER A 411 -4.92 20.50 -1.82
C SER A 411 -5.20 19.22 -2.61
N ALA A 412 -4.99 18.05 -2.01
CA ALA A 412 -5.35 16.76 -2.60
C ALA A 412 -6.86 16.61 -2.86
N CYS A 413 -7.71 17.23 -2.04
CA CYS A 413 -9.16 17.28 -2.31
C CYS A 413 -9.45 18.08 -3.59
N PHE A 414 -8.79 19.23 -3.78
CA PHE A 414 -8.97 20.08 -4.98
C PHE A 414 -8.44 19.43 -6.27
N GLU A 415 -7.49 18.51 -6.17
CA GLU A 415 -7.00 17.73 -7.32
C GLU A 415 -8.05 16.73 -7.83
N GLN A 416 -8.96 16.27 -6.96
CA GLN A 416 -10.03 15.33 -7.30
C GLN A 416 -11.31 16.05 -7.78
N ARG A 417 -11.23 16.78 -8.90
CA ARG A 417 -12.30 17.67 -9.41
C ARG A 417 -13.64 16.99 -9.72
N THR A 418 -13.65 15.68 -9.94
CA THR A 418 -14.88 14.89 -10.15
C THR A 418 -15.66 14.67 -8.86
N VAL A 419 -14.96 14.66 -7.73
CA VAL A 419 -15.53 14.45 -6.39
C VAL A 419 -15.80 15.80 -5.71
N PHE A 420 -14.81 16.70 -5.72
CA PHE A 420 -14.89 18.03 -5.12
C PHE A 420 -15.29 19.07 -6.17
N THR A 421 -16.54 18.99 -6.59
CA THR A 421 -17.12 19.86 -7.63
C THR A 421 -17.38 21.28 -7.12
N GLN A 422 -17.70 22.18 -8.05
CA GLN A 422 -18.12 23.55 -7.74
C GLN A 422 -19.20 23.62 -6.64
N GLN A 423 -20.23 22.76 -6.72
CA GLN A 423 -21.34 22.73 -5.76
C GLN A 423 -20.89 22.27 -4.37
N VAL A 424 -20.01 21.26 -4.33
CA VAL A 424 -19.43 20.76 -3.08
C VAL A 424 -18.61 21.85 -2.39
N LEU A 425 -17.76 22.54 -3.15
CA LEU A 425 -16.95 23.64 -2.62
C LEU A 425 -17.81 24.78 -2.10
N ALA A 426 -18.84 25.20 -2.87
CA ALA A 426 -19.78 26.22 -2.43
C ALA A 426 -20.45 25.84 -1.10
N LYS A 427 -20.96 24.60 -0.99
CA LYS A 427 -21.57 24.08 0.23
C LYS A 427 -20.59 24.07 1.41
N ALA A 428 -19.36 23.62 1.21
CA ALA A 428 -18.34 23.59 2.28
C ALA A 428 -17.98 25.01 2.75
N LEU A 429 -17.79 25.95 1.81
CA LEU A 429 -17.48 27.35 2.11
C LEU A 429 -18.62 28.03 2.88
N ASP A 430 -19.87 27.81 2.46
CA ASP A 430 -21.06 28.32 3.14
C ASP A 430 -21.19 27.78 4.58
N GLN A 431 -20.92 26.49 4.79
CA GLN A 431 -20.92 25.90 6.13
C GLN A 431 -19.80 26.45 7.02
N MET A 432 -18.61 26.72 6.47
CA MET A 432 -17.46 27.18 7.24
C MET A 432 -17.53 28.67 7.61
N VAL A 433 -18.11 29.53 6.77
CA VAL A 433 -18.16 30.98 7.03
C VAL A 433 -19.00 31.32 8.28
N ASP A 434 -19.97 30.47 8.62
CA ASP A 434 -20.83 30.65 9.79
C ASP A 434 -20.21 30.17 11.12
N ARG A 435 -19.12 29.41 11.06
CA ARG A 435 -18.47 28.86 12.26
C ARG A 435 -17.86 29.94 13.15
N THR A 436 -17.79 29.64 14.44
CA THR A 436 -17.20 30.52 15.46
C THR A 436 -16.23 29.71 16.32
N PRO A 437 -14.91 29.96 16.24
CA PRO A 437 -14.24 30.90 15.32
C PRO A 437 -14.28 30.45 13.86
N ILE A 438 -14.05 31.38 12.92
CA ILE A 438 -13.89 31.05 11.50
C ILE A 438 -12.58 30.25 11.33
N PRO A 439 -12.56 29.15 10.56
CA PRO A 439 -11.36 28.32 10.40
C PRO A 439 -10.17 29.11 9.83
N MET A 440 -8.97 28.89 10.37
CA MET A 440 -7.78 29.68 10.04
C MET A 440 -7.37 29.59 8.56
N LEU A 441 -7.61 28.44 7.92
CA LEU A 441 -7.31 28.21 6.50
C LEU A 441 -8.44 28.64 5.55
N PHE A 442 -9.56 29.14 6.07
CA PHE A 442 -10.76 29.44 5.27
C PHE A 442 -10.48 30.28 4.03
N MET A 443 -9.76 31.40 4.19
CA MET A 443 -9.48 32.29 3.05
C MET A 443 -8.54 31.66 2.01
N ARG A 444 -7.68 30.73 2.40
CA ARG A 444 -6.86 29.98 1.43
C ARG A 444 -7.77 29.13 0.55
N THR A 445 -8.75 28.44 1.14
CA THR A 445 -9.71 27.60 0.43
C THR A 445 -10.66 28.41 -0.45
N VAL A 446 -11.07 29.60 -0.02
CA VAL A 446 -11.82 30.55 -0.87
C VAL A 446 -11.03 30.90 -2.13
N ILE A 447 -9.74 31.25 -1.99
CA ILE A 447 -8.89 31.60 -3.12
C ILE A 447 -8.70 30.38 -4.05
N GLN A 448 -8.40 29.20 -3.49
CA GLN A 448 -8.28 27.96 -4.27
C GLN A 448 -9.56 27.58 -5.00
N ALA A 449 -10.74 27.84 -4.41
CA ALA A 449 -12.03 27.60 -5.05
C ALA A 449 -12.28 28.50 -6.25
N ILE A 450 -11.89 29.78 -6.18
CA ILE A 450 -11.96 30.69 -7.33
C ILE A 450 -10.99 30.27 -8.43
N ASP A 451 -9.76 29.90 -8.07
CA ASP A 451 -8.74 29.45 -9.02
C ASP A 451 -9.18 28.19 -9.77
N ALA A 452 -9.83 27.26 -9.06
CA ALA A 452 -10.34 26.01 -9.63
C ALA A 452 -11.64 26.21 -10.43
N PHE A 453 -12.55 27.07 -9.94
CA PHE A 453 -13.87 27.30 -10.52
C PHE A 453 -14.21 28.80 -10.53
N PRO A 454 -13.80 29.55 -11.57
CA PRO A 454 -14.05 30.99 -11.68
C PRO A 454 -15.53 31.39 -11.65
N THR A 455 -16.44 30.46 -11.93
CA THR A 455 -17.90 30.63 -11.82
C THR A 455 -18.38 30.88 -10.38
N LEU A 456 -17.53 30.62 -9.36
CA LEU A 456 -17.85 30.90 -7.95
C LEU A 456 -17.64 32.36 -7.53
N VAL A 457 -17.09 33.22 -8.39
CA VAL A 457 -16.72 34.60 -8.01
C VAL A 457 -17.88 35.37 -7.39
N ASP A 458 -19.08 35.32 -7.98
CA ASP A 458 -20.24 36.07 -7.46
C ASP A 458 -20.69 35.54 -6.08
N PHE A 459 -20.76 34.22 -5.92
CA PHE A 459 -21.01 33.58 -4.62
C PHE A 459 -19.95 33.95 -3.57
N VAL A 460 -18.67 34.00 -3.97
CA VAL A 460 -17.60 34.42 -3.07
C VAL A 460 -17.76 35.87 -2.65
N MET A 461 -18.29 36.77 -3.49
CA MET A 461 -18.55 38.15 -3.07
C MET A 461 -19.57 38.23 -1.92
N GLU A 462 -20.56 37.34 -1.90
CA GLU A 462 -21.51 37.20 -0.78
C GLU A 462 -20.79 36.75 0.50
N ILE A 463 -19.91 35.75 0.39
CA ILE A 463 -19.06 35.29 1.50
C ILE A 463 -18.18 36.44 2.02
N LEU A 464 -17.49 37.17 1.14
CA LEU A 464 -16.61 38.26 1.53
C LEU A 464 -17.40 39.38 2.23
N SER A 465 -18.60 39.71 1.74
CA SER A 465 -19.49 40.68 2.40
C SER A 465 -19.89 40.22 3.82
N LYS A 466 -20.20 38.93 3.98
CA LYS A 466 -20.49 38.33 5.30
C LYS A 466 -19.29 38.38 6.24
N LEU A 467 -18.08 38.18 5.73
CA LEU A 467 -16.84 38.32 6.49
C LEU A 467 -16.57 39.76 6.96
N VAL A 468 -16.95 40.77 6.17
CA VAL A 468 -16.88 42.18 6.59
C VAL A 468 -17.79 42.41 7.81
N ASN A 469 -19.02 41.92 7.77
CA ASN A 469 -19.96 42.01 8.90
C ASN A 469 -19.43 41.28 10.16
N ARG A 470 -18.65 40.22 9.96
CA ARG A 470 -17.98 39.47 11.03
C ARG A 470 -16.61 40.03 11.42
N GLN A 471 -16.23 41.20 10.92
CA GLN A 471 -15.01 41.90 11.28
C GLN A 471 -13.72 41.09 11.05
N VAL A 472 -13.61 40.48 9.86
CA VAL A 472 -12.48 39.62 9.46
C VAL A 472 -11.09 40.22 9.72
N TRP A 473 -10.96 41.55 9.73
CA TRP A 473 -9.72 42.26 10.07
C TRP A 473 -9.20 42.01 11.49
N ARG A 474 -10.03 41.51 12.41
CA ARG A 474 -9.60 41.12 13.77
C ARG A 474 -8.77 39.84 13.80
N VAL A 475 -8.81 39.03 12.73
CA VAL A 475 -8.05 37.77 12.61
C VAL A 475 -6.98 37.95 11.53
N PRO A 476 -5.70 38.23 11.89
CA PRO A 476 -4.68 38.62 10.92
C PRO A 476 -4.48 37.63 9.77
N GLN A 477 -4.54 36.33 10.05
CA GLN A 477 -4.34 35.29 9.03
C GLN A 477 -5.45 35.31 7.97
N LEU A 478 -6.70 35.52 8.38
CA LEU A 478 -7.84 35.66 7.46
C LEU A 478 -7.80 36.99 6.73
N TRP A 479 -7.40 38.07 7.41
CA TRP A 479 -7.33 39.40 6.80
C TRP A 479 -6.39 39.48 5.59
N VAL A 480 -5.22 38.83 5.68
CA VAL A 480 -4.28 38.78 4.56
C VAL A 480 -4.89 38.06 3.36
N GLY A 481 -5.55 36.91 3.59
CA GLY A 481 -6.24 36.18 2.55
C GLY A 481 -7.42 36.95 1.96
N PHE A 482 -8.20 37.65 2.80
CA PHE A 482 -9.31 38.49 2.38
C PHE A 482 -8.85 39.56 1.37
N LEU A 483 -7.81 40.33 1.71
CA LEU A 483 -7.28 41.36 0.83
C LEU A 483 -6.69 40.79 -0.47
N LYS A 484 -6.02 39.63 -0.40
CA LYS A 484 -5.56 38.93 -1.60
C LYS A 484 -6.73 38.56 -2.51
N CYS A 485 -7.80 37.99 -1.96
CA CYS A 485 -9.00 37.63 -2.70
C CYS A 485 -9.67 38.86 -3.35
N ILE A 486 -9.82 39.95 -2.60
CA ILE A 486 -10.33 41.24 -3.12
C ILE A 486 -9.46 41.71 -4.29
N SER A 487 -8.13 41.66 -4.15
CA SER A 487 -7.21 42.13 -5.20
C SER A 487 -7.33 41.32 -6.50
N GLN A 488 -7.57 40.01 -6.40
CA GLN A 488 -7.60 39.08 -7.52
C GLN A 488 -8.95 39.08 -8.27
N THR A 489 -10.05 39.37 -7.58
CA THR A 489 -11.42 39.27 -8.11
C THR A 489 -11.98 40.60 -8.60
N GLN A 490 -11.11 41.58 -8.87
CA GLN A 490 -11.51 42.85 -9.46
C GLN A 490 -12.07 42.64 -10.88
N PRO A 491 -13.10 43.42 -11.29
CA PRO A 491 -13.73 44.53 -10.56
C PRO A 491 -14.86 44.10 -9.61
N ARG A 492 -15.23 42.81 -9.57
CA ARG A 492 -16.40 42.31 -8.80
C ARG A 492 -16.27 42.53 -7.29
N SER A 493 -15.05 42.61 -6.77
CA SER A 493 -14.75 42.83 -5.35
C SER A 493 -14.86 44.28 -4.87
N ILE A 494 -14.94 45.26 -5.77
CA ILE A 494 -14.95 46.68 -5.42
C ILE A 494 -16.13 47.09 -4.52
N PRO A 495 -17.38 46.63 -4.75
CA PRO A 495 -18.50 46.91 -3.84
C PRO A 495 -18.29 46.35 -2.43
N VAL A 496 -17.64 45.19 -2.31
CA VAL A 496 -17.34 44.58 -1.00
C VAL A 496 -16.28 45.39 -0.26
N LEU A 497 -15.26 45.89 -0.98
CA LEU A 497 -14.22 46.75 -0.40
C LEU A 497 -14.81 48.04 0.19
N LEU A 498 -15.85 48.62 -0.42
CA LEU A 498 -16.55 49.81 0.07
C LEU A 498 -17.37 49.57 1.35
N GLN A 499 -17.66 48.32 1.72
CA GLN A 499 -18.35 47.98 2.97
C GLN A 499 -17.44 48.05 4.19
N LEU A 500 -16.12 48.12 4.00
CA LEU A 500 -15.17 48.24 5.11
C LEU A 500 -15.31 49.59 5.83
N PRO A 501 -15.13 49.62 7.16
CA PRO A 501 -15.03 50.90 7.85
C PRO A 501 -13.77 51.66 7.39
N THR A 502 -13.83 52.98 7.43
CA THR A 502 -12.78 53.87 6.90
C THR A 502 -11.35 53.52 7.33
N PRO A 503 -11.04 53.23 8.61
CA PRO A 503 -9.66 52.93 9.00
C PRO A 503 -9.14 51.61 8.40
N GLN A 504 -10.00 50.59 8.25
CA GLN A 504 -9.62 49.34 7.61
C GLN A 504 -9.48 49.50 6.09
N LEU A 505 -10.32 50.33 5.47
CA LEU A 505 -10.21 50.66 4.05
C LEU A 505 -8.89 51.37 3.75
N GLU A 506 -8.51 52.36 4.56
CA GLU A 506 -7.21 53.04 4.45
C GLU A 506 -6.04 52.05 4.57
N GLY A 507 -6.07 51.18 5.59
CA GLY A 507 -5.06 50.13 5.75
C GLY A 507 -4.99 49.16 4.56
N ALA A 508 -6.13 48.81 3.97
CA ALA A 508 -6.20 47.96 2.78
C ALA A 508 -5.56 48.64 1.55
N LEU A 509 -5.85 49.93 1.33
CA LEU A 509 -5.30 50.72 0.22
C LEU A 509 -3.78 50.92 0.35
N ASN A 510 -3.29 51.10 1.58
CA ASN A 510 -1.84 51.22 1.82
C ASN A 510 -1.10 49.91 1.50
N LYS A 511 -1.73 48.76 1.78
CA LYS A 511 -1.14 47.45 1.49
C LYS A 511 -1.26 47.03 0.02
N TYR A 512 -2.32 47.47 -0.67
CA TYR A 512 -2.58 47.19 -2.08
C TYR A 512 -2.89 48.48 -2.86
N PRO A 513 -1.86 49.26 -3.25
CA PRO A 513 -2.05 50.58 -3.87
C PRO A 513 -2.84 50.56 -5.17
N ASN A 514 -2.79 49.45 -5.92
CA ASN A 514 -3.55 49.25 -7.16
C ASN A 514 -5.08 49.27 -6.95
N LEU A 515 -5.56 48.98 -5.75
CA LEU A 515 -6.99 49.08 -5.42
C LEU A 515 -7.50 50.52 -5.49
N ARG A 516 -6.65 51.51 -5.16
CA ARG A 516 -7.05 52.92 -5.09
C ARG A 516 -7.57 53.44 -6.42
N ALA A 517 -6.81 53.24 -7.50
CA ALA A 517 -7.19 53.69 -8.84
C ALA A 517 -8.52 53.05 -9.30
N ARG A 518 -8.70 51.76 -8.99
CA ARG A 518 -9.88 50.98 -9.40
C ARG A 518 -11.13 51.37 -8.60
N LEU A 519 -10.96 51.64 -7.30
CA LEU A 519 -11.99 52.14 -6.41
C LEU A 519 -12.46 53.55 -6.83
N THR A 520 -11.52 54.46 -7.10
CA THR A 520 -11.81 55.82 -7.60
C THR A 520 -12.54 55.78 -8.94
N ALA A 521 -12.11 54.93 -9.88
CA ALA A 521 -12.78 54.77 -11.17
C ALA A 521 -14.23 54.27 -11.01
N TYR A 522 -14.46 53.30 -10.12
CA TYR A 522 -15.80 52.76 -9.86
C TYR A 522 -16.74 53.80 -9.22
N VAL A 523 -16.26 54.56 -8.23
CA VAL A 523 -17.06 55.62 -7.58
C VAL A 523 -17.40 56.75 -8.54
N ASN A 524 -16.52 57.07 -9.50
CA ASN A 524 -16.79 58.09 -10.51
C ASN A 524 -17.75 57.60 -11.61
N GLN A 525 -17.83 56.29 -11.86
CA GLN A 525 -18.71 55.68 -12.86
C GLN A 525 -20.09 55.29 -12.32
N SER A 526 -20.29 55.29 -11.00
CA SER A 526 -21.51 54.83 -10.35
C SER A 526 -22.14 55.92 -9.48
N ASP A 527 -23.47 55.90 -9.33
CA ASP A 527 -24.21 56.86 -8.47
C ASP A 527 -23.96 56.65 -6.96
N VAL A 528 -23.02 55.77 -6.59
CA VAL A 528 -22.69 55.41 -5.21
C VAL A 528 -22.00 56.55 -4.46
N LYS A 529 -21.47 57.56 -5.17
CA LYS A 529 -20.80 58.73 -4.57
C LYS A 529 -21.66 59.43 -3.51
N ALA A 530 -22.98 59.48 -3.69
CA ALA A 530 -23.91 60.12 -2.75
C ALA A 530 -24.16 59.30 -1.47
N SER A 531 -23.93 57.98 -1.49
CA SER A 531 -24.19 57.07 -0.37
C SER A 531 -22.96 56.83 0.51
N LEU A 532 -21.79 57.34 0.14
CA LEU A 532 -20.53 57.06 0.82
C LEU A 532 -20.26 58.04 1.98
N PRO A 533 -19.67 57.56 3.11
CA PRO A 533 -19.22 58.44 4.17
C PRO A 533 -18.22 59.50 3.69
N ARG A 534 -18.32 60.73 4.20
CA ARG A 534 -17.41 61.84 3.86
C ARG A 534 -15.94 61.50 4.08
N SER A 535 -15.63 60.75 5.13
CA SER A 535 -14.28 60.25 5.44
C SER A 535 -13.72 59.34 4.35
N THR A 536 -14.57 58.52 3.72
CA THR A 536 -14.20 57.65 2.59
C THR A 536 -13.99 58.46 1.30
N LEU A 537 -14.82 59.49 1.05
CA LEU A 537 -14.62 60.40 -0.09
C LEU A 537 -13.34 61.22 0.04
N ALA A 538 -13.03 61.70 1.25
CA ALA A 538 -11.77 62.39 1.56
C ALA A 538 -10.56 61.46 1.36
N LEU A 539 -10.65 60.22 1.85
CA LEU A 539 -9.60 59.21 1.66
C LEU A 539 -9.30 58.97 0.18
N LEU A 540 -10.31 59.02 -0.70
CA LEU A 540 -10.17 58.81 -2.15
C LEU A 540 -9.76 60.06 -2.93
N GLY A 541 -9.66 61.22 -2.28
CA GLY A 541 -9.39 62.51 -2.95
C GLY A 541 -10.55 62.99 -3.83
N LEU A 542 -11.79 62.57 -3.52
CA LEU A 542 -13.01 62.89 -4.27
C LEU A 542 -13.98 63.82 -3.51
N ALA A 543 -13.57 64.31 -2.34
CA ALA A 543 -14.31 65.30 -1.57
C ALA A 543 -14.26 66.67 -2.28
N SER A 544 -15.41 67.31 -2.48
CA SER A 544 -15.46 68.67 -3.02
C SER A 544 -14.87 69.68 -2.03
N GLU A 545 -14.07 70.63 -2.53
CA GLU A 545 -13.43 71.70 -1.73
C GLU A 545 -14.44 72.58 -0.95
N THR A 546 -15.71 72.61 -1.34
CA THR A 546 -16.76 73.39 -0.67
C THR A 546 -17.20 72.86 0.69
N ASP A 547 -16.84 71.63 1.09
CA ASP A 547 -17.25 71.03 2.38
C ASP A 547 -16.10 70.96 3.42
N MET A 548 -14.86 71.32 3.06
CA MET A 548 -13.71 71.28 4.00
C MET A 548 -13.75 72.39 5.07
N GLN A 549 -14.68 73.35 4.97
CA GLN A 549 -14.78 74.49 5.89
C GLN A 549 -15.77 74.33 7.04
N GLN A 550 -16.63 73.30 7.08
CA GLN A 550 -17.64 73.19 8.15
C GLN A 550 -17.17 72.52 9.45
N THR A 551 -16.02 71.84 9.47
CA THR A 551 -15.49 71.25 10.71
C THR A 551 -14.79 72.27 11.63
N HIS A 552 -14.52 73.49 11.16
CA HIS A 552 -13.75 74.50 11.91
C HIS A 552 -14.55 75.73 12.37
N VAL A 553 -15.88 75.83 12.13
CA VAL A 553 -16.63 77.07 12.40
C VAL A 553 -17.82 76.90 13.38
N THR A 554 -18.07 75.72 13.95
CA THR A 554 -19.10 75.55 15.02
C THR A 554 -18.57 75.70 16.44
N SER A 555 -17.48 76.44 16.62
CA SER A 555 -16.98 76.85 17.93
C SER A 555 -16.70 78.35 17.95
N THR A 556 -17.74 79.16 17.74
CA THR A 556 -17.75 80.58 18.04
C THR A 556 -18.77 80.88 19.12
N LEU A 557 -18.24 81.29 20.28
CA LEU A 557 -18.66 82.48 21.01
C LEU A 557 -20.18 82.67 21.22
N HIS A 558 -20.65 82.38 22.43
CA HIS A 558 -21.52 83.29 23.18
C HIS A 558 -21.52 82.92 24.66
N ALA A 559 -20.92 83.79 25.49
CA ALA A 559 -21.49 84.30 26.75
C ALA A 559 -20.37 84.96 27.59
N SER A 560 -20.26 86.28 27.47
CA SER A 560 -19.73 87.13 28.53
C SER A 560 -20.90 87.51 29.41
N GLU A 561 -20.80 87.25 30.72
CA GLU A 561 -20.96 88.22 31.81
C GLU A 561 -21.43 87.58 33.13
N GLN A 562 -20.89 88.16 34.21
CA GLN A 562 -21.30 88.11 35.62
C GLN A 562 -20.78 86.98 36.51
N SER A 563 -19.74 87.33 37.27
CA SER A 563 -19.47 86.83 38.62
C SER A 563 -20.53 87.35 39.61
N PRO A 564 -20.78 86.63 40.73
CA PRO A 564 -20.15 87.07 41.96
C PRO A 564 -19.61 85.96 42.88
N SER A 565 -18.83 86.45 43.84
CA SER A 565 -18.03 85.83 44.89
C SER A 565 -18.78 84.97 45.94
N VAL A 566 -17.98 84.16 46.67
CA VAL A 566 -18.05 83.79 48.12
C VAL A 566 -18.34 82.31 48.52
N ARG A 567 -17.26 81.65 49.00
CA ARG A 567 -17.04 80.72 50.15
C ARG A 567 -17.69 79.31 50.30
N SER A 568 -16.79 78.40 50.72
CA SER A 568 -16.90 77.26 51.68
C SER A 568 -17.76 76.05 51.29
N ALA A 569 -17.47 74.78 51.62
CA ALA A 569 -16.32 74.07 52.21
C ALA A 569 -16.54 72.54 52.02
N THR A 570 -15.44 71.77 52.01
CA THR A 570 -15.25 70.36 52.46
C THR A 570 -16.21 69.24 52.00
N SER A 571 -15.66 68.18 51.37
CA SER A 571 -15.43 66.85 52.01
C SER A 571 -14.53 65.94 51.15
N THR A 572 -13.62 65.23 51.85
CA THR A 572 -12.68 64.15 51.47
C THR A 572 -11.56 64.43 50.47
#